data_AF-A0A453JGM5-F1
#
_entry.id   AF-A0A453JGM5-F1
#
_cell.length_a   1.000
_cell.length_b   1.000
_cell.length_c   1.000
_cell.angle_alpha   90.00
_cell.angle_beta   90.00
_cell.angle_gamma   90.00
#
_symmetry.space_group_name_H-M   'P 1'
#
loop_
_entity.id
_entity.type
_entity.pdbx_description
1 polymer ?
#
loop_
_entity_poly.entity_id
_entity_poly.type
_entity_poly.pdbx_seq_one_letter_code
_entity_poly.pdbx_strand_id
1 'polypeptide(L)'
;MGLDFTMRAVYTGIWIAAVSLFMELLGFNTQKWITAGGFGTVLLTLAGREIFTNFLSSVMINATRPFVVSEWINAKIDGVEVSGIVEHVGLWSPTIIRGDDREAIYIPNHKFTMSILRNNTRRNHWRIKTYLAISHMDAGKIGIIVADMRKVLAKNHHIEQQKLHRRVFFEKIDPKTQALMIYISCFVKTSHFEEYLNVQEAVMLDLLTIVGHHRARLATQIRTVQKSYGNADIDNIPFGEDTYSPRARGRPLLIDTSARISDDKKPPRPAVAREDQKAKVASVSAVEAKSDAPDGSSLNNSEKQEEKKLVPDDYFQDR
;
A
#
# COMPACT_ATOMS: atom_id res chain seq x y z
N MET A 1 31.24 30.77 -29.25
CA MET A 1 30.88 30.49 -27.84
C MET A 1 31.48 29.18 -27.33
N GLY A 2 31.16 28.01 -27.91
CA GLY A 2 31.71 26.73 -27.41
C GLY A 2 33.24 26.61 -27.53
N LEU A 3 33.78 26.84 -28.73
CA LEU A 3 35.23 26.72 -29.01
C LEU A 3 36.09 27.69 -28.19
N ASP A 4 35.62 28.91 -27.97
CA ASP A 4 36.33 29.94 -27.19
C ASP A 4 36.50 29.53 -25.73
N PHE A 5 35.48 28.87 -25.15
CA PHE A 5 35.53 28.35 -23.80
C PHE A 5 36.51 27.16 -23.70
N THR A 6 36.43 26.21 -24.63
CA THR A 6 37.35 25.07 -24.68
C THR A 6 38.80 25.53 -24.83
N MET A 7 39.08 26.48 -25.73
CA MET A 7 40.42 27.01 -25.96
C MET A 7 40.96 27.74 -24.72
N ARG A 8 40.13 28.53 -24.02
CA ARG A 8 40.52 29.19 -22.76
C ARG A 8 40.81 28.19 -21.65
N ALA A 9 39.98 27.15 -21.49
CA ALA A 9 40.18 26.11 -20.47
C ALA A 9 41.45 25.28 -20.72
N VAL A 10 41.74 24.97 -21.99
CA VAL A 10 43.00 24.31 -22.38
C VAL A 10 44.19 25.23 -22.11
N TYR A 11 44.10 26.52 -22.46
CA TYR A 11 45.16 27.49 -22.22
C TYR A 11 45.46 27.69 -20.74
N THR A 12 44.45 27.77 -19.86
CA THR A 12 44.67 27.84 -18.41
C THR A 12 45.26 26.54 -17.85
N GLY A 13 44.85 25.37 -18.35
CA GLY A 13 45.45 24.08 -17.98
C GLY A 13 46.94 23.99 -18.33
N ILE A 14 47.32 24.44 -19.54
CA ILE A 14 48.71 24.54 -19.98
C ILE A 14 49.51 25.49 -19.08
N TRP A 15 48.93 26.65 -18.72
CA TRP A 15 49.57 27.61 -17.81
C TRP A 15 49.82 27.03 -16.42
N ILE A 16 48.85 26.32 -15.84
CA ILE A 16 48.98 25.67 -14.53
C ILE A 16 50.09 24.60 -14.58
N ALA A 17 50.14 23.79 -15.65
CA ALA A 17 51.18 22.79 -15.84
C ALA A 17 52.58 23.42 -16.00
N ALA A 18 52.70 24.51 -16.77
CA ALA A 18 53.96 25.22 -16.97
C ALA A 18 54.49 25.86 -15.67
N VAL A 19 53.61 26.50 -14.89
CA VAL A 19 53.97 27.08 -13.57
C VAL A 19 54.37 25.99 -12.58
N SER A 20 53.69 24.85 -12.57
CA SER A 20 54.08 23.69 -11.75
C SER A 20 55.49 23.22 -12.10
N LEU A 21 55.77 22.95 -13.37
CA LEU A 21 57.08 22.47 -13.82
C LEU A 21 58.20 23.49 -13.50
N PHE A 22 57.92 24.79 -13.62
CA PHE A 22 58.84 25.85 -13.22
C PHE A 22 59.12 25.91 -11.72
N MET A 23 58.11 25.68 -10.85
CA MET A 23 58.33 25.56 -9.41
C MET A 23 59.19 24.35 -9.03
N GLU A 24 59.07 23.25 -9.78
CA GLU A 24 59.87 22.04 -9.58
C GLU A 24 61.36 22.27 -9.93
N LEU A 25 61.63 23.02 -11.00
CA LEU A 25 62.97 23.51 -11.37
C LEU A 25 63.62 24.40 -10.30
N LEU A 26 62.81 25.12 -9.51
CA LEU A 26 63.27 25.92 -8.36
C LEU A 26 63.47 25.10 -7.08
N GLY A 27 63.29 23.77 -7.14
CA GLY A 27 63.49 22.86 -6.01
C GLY A 27 62.28 22.73 -5.06
N PHE A 28 61.12 23.29 -5.40
CA PHE A 28 59.91 23.10 -4.61
C PHE A 28 59.24 21.76 -4.95
N ASN A 29 58.84 21.00 -3.92
CA ASN A 29 58.06 19.77 -4.11
C ASN A 29 56.60 20.10 -4.48
N THR A 30 56.32 20.12 -5.77
CA THR A 30 55.02 20.34 -6.41
C THR A 30 54.02 19.22 -6.13
N GLN A 31 54.49 17.99 -5.99
CA GLN A 31 53.67 16.79 -5.76
C GLN A 31 52.75 16.94 -4.54
N LYS A 32 53.21 17.58 -3.46
CA LYS A 32 52.39 17.87 -2.26
C LYS A 32 51.22 18.82 -2.56
N TRP A 33 51.47 19.86 -3.35
CA TRP A 33 50.46 20.86 -3.73
C TRP A 33 49.45 20.30 -4.73
N ILE A 34 49.90 19.51 -5.72
CA ILE A 34 49.03 18.80 -6.66
C ILE A 34 48.13 17.81 -5.90
N THR A 35 48.69 17.06 -4.95
CA THR A 35 47.93 16.12 -4.11
C THR A 35 46.90 16.87 -3.26
N ALA A 36 47.29 17.95 -2.57
CA ALA A 36 46.38 18.76 -1.75
C ALA A 36 45.25 19.40 -2.60
N GLY A 37 45.58 19.91 -3.79
CA GLY A 37 44.60 20.46 -4.73
C GLY A 37 43.61 19.40 -5.23
N GLY A 38 44.10 18.21 -5.60
CA GLY A 38 43.26 17.08 -6.00
C GLY A 38 42.31 16.60 -4.90
N PHE A 39 42.79 16.46 -3.66
CA PHE A 39 41.92 16.15 -2.52
C PHE A 39 40.90 17.27 -2.26
N GLY A 40 41.30 18.54 -2.38
CA GLY A 40 40.42 19.69 -2.23
C GLY A 40 39.27 19.72 -3.24
N THR A 41 39.51 19.41 -4.52
CA THR A 41 38.47 19.38 -5.55
C THR A 41 37.48 18.23 -5.35
N VAL A 42 37.94 17.07 -4.87
CA VAL A 42 37.07 15.94 -4.52
C VAL A 42 36.16 16.31 -3.35
N LEU A 43 36.71 16.89 -2.27
CA LEU A 43 35.91 17.33 -1.12
C LEU A 43 34.89 18.41 -1.51
N LEU A 44 35.28 19.38 -2.33
CA LEU A 44 34.37 20.42 -2.84
C LEU A 44 33.23 19.83 -3.69
N THR A 45 33.54 18.84 -4.53
CA THR A 45 32.55 18.16 -5.38
C THR A 45 31.60 17.29 -4.57
N LEU A 46 32.09 16.61 -3.53
CA LEU A 46 31.26 15.85 -2.59
C LEU A 46 30.31 16.77 -1.81
N ALA A 47 30.81 17.92 -1.32
CA ALA A 47 29.98 18.92 -0.65
C ALA A 47 28.94 19.56 -1.58
N GLY A 48 29.31 19.88 -2.82
CA GLY A 48 28.41 20.46 -3.82
C GLY A 48 27.44 19.47 -4.48
N ARG A 49 27.59 18.16 -4.23
CA ARG A 49 26.89 17.08 -4.97
C ARG A 49 25.38 17.28 -5.03
N GLU A 50 24.75 17.67 -3.92
CA GLU A 50 23.29 17.81 -3.85
C GLU A 50 22.79 18.98 -4.72
N ILE A 51 23.51 20.09 -4.75
CA ILE A 51 23.20 21.27 -5.58
C ILE A 51 23.27 20.89 -7.06
N PHE A 52 24.36 20.23 -7.48
CA PHE A 52 24.49 19.73 -8.85
C PHE A 52 23.41 18.70 -9.19
N THR A 53 23.08 17.79 -8.28
CA THR A 53 22.05 16.77 -8.51
C THR A 53 20.67 17.40 -8.70
N ASN A 54 20.31 18.42 -7.90
CA ASN A 54 19.09 19.19 -8.12
C ASN A 54 19.09 19.88 -9.49
N PHE A 55 20.17 20.58 -9.86
CA PHE A 55 20.27 21.26 -11.16
C PHE A 55 20.14 20.30 -12.35
N LEU A 56 20.88 19.18 -12.34
CA LEU A 56 20.77 18.16 -13.41
C LEU A 56 19.35 17.57 -13.48
N SER A 57 18.71 17.35 -12.34
CA SER A 57 17.31 16.91 -12.29
C SER A 57 16.33 17.94 -12.87
N SER A 58 16.50 19.23 -12.59
CA SER A 58 15.71 20.30 -13.21
C SER A 58 15.84 20.31 -14.75
N VAL A 59 17.08 20.18 -15.26
CA VAL A 59 17.34 20.08 -16.70
C VAL A 59 16.68 18.83 -17.28
N MET A 60 16.78 17.69 -16.58
CA MET A 60 16.17 16.43 -17.01
C MET A 60 14.63 16.51 -17.06
N ILE A 61 13.98 17.15 -16.07
CA ILE A 61 12.53 17.39 -16.05
C ILE A 61 12.12 18.27 -17.24
N ASN A 62 12.84 19.36 -17.52
CA ASN A 62 12.53 20.22 -18.66
C ASN A 62 12.79 19.55 -20.03
N ALA A 63 13.81 18.70 -20.13
CA ALA A 63 14.16 17.98 -21.35
C ALA A 63 13.19 16.83 -21.67
N THR A 64 12.84 16.01 -20.66
CA THR A 64 11.97 14.84 -20.84
C THR A 64 10.48 15.14 -20.65
N ARG A 65 10.13 16.26 -20.03
CA ARG A 65 8.76 16.74 -19.76
C ARG A 65 7.80 15.66 -19.23
N PRO A 66 8.16 14.92 -18.15
CA PRO A 66 7.26 13.92 -17.55
C PRO A 66 5.99 14.59 -17.00
N PHE A 67 6.12 15.85 -16.61
CA PHE A 67 5.04 16.77 -16.30
C PHE A 67 5.39 18.20 -16.77
N VAL A 68 4.39 19.08 -16.80
CA VAL A 68 4.50 20.52 -17.08
C VAL A 68 3.73 21.30 -16.01
N VAL A 69 3.97 22.60 -15.90
CA VAL A 69 3.12 23.53 -15.14
C VAL A 69 1.65 23.39 -15.57
N SER A 70 0.74 23.48 -14.61
CA SER A 70 -0.71 23.25 -14.74
C SER A 70 -1.15 21.80 -14.99
N GLU A 71 -0.25 20.81 -14.94
CA GLU A 71 -0.65 19.40 -14.93
C GLU A 71 -0.87 18.88 -13.49
N TRP A 72 -1.94 18.12 -13.28
CA TRP A 72 -2.21 17.35 -12.06
C TRP A 72 -1.36 16.08 -12.07
N ILE A 73 -0.53 15.93 -11.04
CA ILE A 73 0.35 14.78 -10.84
C ILE A 73 0.11 14.11 -9.49
N ASN A 74 0.45 12.83 -9.42
CA ASN A 74 0.56 12.06 -8.19
C ASN A 74 1.96 11.42 -8.15
N ALA A 75 2.76 11.76 -7.16
CA ALA A 75 4.14 11.31 -7.00
C ALA A 75 4.31 10.58 -5.67
N LYS A 76 5.07 9.48 -5.67
CA LYS A 76 5.40 8.75 -4.43
C LYS A 76 6.85 9.01 -4.04
N ILE A 77 7.05 9.90 -3.08
CA ILE A 77 8.35 10.43 -2.66
C ILE A 77 8.63 9.95 -1.23
N ASP A 78 9.76 9.26 -1.04
CA ASP A 78 10.20 8.71 0.26
C ASP A 78 9.13 7.89 1.02
N GLY A 79 8.17 7.31 0.29
CA GLY A 79 7.05 6.53 0.84
C GLY A 79 5.74 7.30 0.99
N VAL A 80 5.77 8.64 0.99
CA VAL A 80 4.60 9.53 1.04
C VAL A 80 4.01 9.69 -0.36
N GLU A 81 2.68 9.61 -0.49
CA GLU A 81 2.00 9.96 -1.74
C GLU A 81 1.61 11.44 -1.71
N VAL A 82 2.11 12.20 -2.68
CA VAL A 82 1.77 13.62 -2.90
C VAL A 82 0.90 13.71 -4.16
N SER A 83 -0.23 14.38 -4.05
CA SER A 83 -1.17 14.67 -5.13
C SER A 83 -1.33 16.19 -5.26
N GLY A 84 -1.39 16.70 -6.49
CA GLY A 84 -1.67 18.12 -6.71
C GLY A 84 -1.25 18.65 -8.09
N ILE A 85 -1.59 19.91 -8.33
CA ILE A 85 -1.32 20.62 -9.60
C ILE A 85 0.03 21.31 -9.52
N VAL A 86 0.89 21.13 -10.54
CA VAL A 86 2.20 21.78 -10.60
C VAL A 86 2.04 23.28 -10.87
N GLU A 87 2.42 24.14 -9.93
CA GLU A 87 2.38 25.60 -10.11
C GLU A 87 3.65 26.15 -10.76
N HIS A 88 4.82 25.62 -10.36
CA HIS A 88 6.10 26.13 -10.82
C HIS A 88 7.17 25.05 -10.79
N VAL A 89 7.99 24.99 -11.84
CA VAL A 89 9.17 24.12 -11.93
C VAL A 89 10.42 25.00 -11.98
N GLY A 90 11.15 25.07 -10.88
CA GLY A 90 12.37 25.85 -10.78
C GLY A 90 13.59 25.17 -11.42
N LEU A 91 14.56 25.94 -11.92
CA LEU A 91 15.85 25.40 -12.36
C LEU A 91 16.79 25.17 -11.16
N TRP A 92 16.78 26.09 -10.20
CA TRP A 92 17.58 26.07 -8.97
C TRP A 92 16.71 26.03 -7.70
N SER A 93 15.44 26.43 -7.80
CA SER A 93 14.42 26.33 -6.76
C SER A 93 13.68 24.98 -6.81
N PRO A 94 13.12 24.51 -5.68
CA PRO A 94 12.23 23.34 -5.67
C PRO A 94 11.00 23.56 -6.56
N THR A 95 10.45 22.46 -7.07
CA THR A 95 9.14 22.46 -7.74
C THR A 95 8.05 22.70 -6.70
N ILE A 96 7.08 23.55 -7.04
CA ILE A 96 5.93 23.89 -6.21
C ILE A 96 4.71 23.16 -6.76
N ILE A 97 4.07 22.36 -5.91
CA ILE A 97 2.79 21.70 -6.18
C ILE A 97 1.73 22.32 -5.28
N ARG A 98 0.58 22.69 -5.85
CA ARG A 98 -0.64 22.99 -5.11
C ARG A 98 -1.33 21.68 -4.79
N GLY A 99 -1.34 21.29 -3.51
CA GLY A 99 -2.01 20.07 -3.07
C GLY A 99 -3.53 20.14 -3.21
N ASP A 100 -4.18 19.00 -3.01
CA ASP A 100 -5.64 18.88 -3.18
C ASP A 100 -6.42 19.72 -2.13
N ASP A 101 -5.83 19.98 -0.95
CA ASP A 101 -6.36 20.88 0.08
C ASP A 101 -5.89 22.35 -0.10
N ARG A 102 -5.30 22.67 -1.25
CA ARG A 102 -4.73 23.98 -1.66
C ARG A 102 -3.50 24.45 -0.88
N GLU A 103 -2.83 23.56 -0.16
CA GLU A 103 -1.52 23.78 0.44
C GLU A 103 -0.41 23.91 -0.62
N ALA A 104 0.68 24.63 -0.31
CA ALA A 104 1.84 24.75 -1.19
C ALA A 104 2.94 23.78 -0.77
N ILE A 105 3.20 22.76 -1.60
CA ILE A 105 4.15 21.68 -1.33
C ILE A 105 5.44 21.95 -2.12
N TYR A 106 6.55 22.13 -1.41
CA TYR A 106 7.86 22.41 -1.98
C TYR A 106 8.70 21.14 -2.04
N ILE A 107 9.11 20.72 -3.24
CA ILE A 107 9.79 19.44 -3.44
C ILE A 107 11.11 19.64 -4.23
N PRO A 108 12.26 19.20 -3.70
CA PRO A 108 13.54 19.22 -4.42
C PRO A 108 13.47 18.42 -5.72
N ASN A 109 14.00 18.96 -6.81
CA ASN A 109 13.81 18.38 -8.14
C ASN A 109 14.45 16.98 -8.27
N HIS A 110 15.53 16.70 -7.54
CA HIS A 110 16.13 15.37 -7.51
C HIS A 110 15.20 14.27 -6.98
N LYS A 111 14.23 14.62 -6.11
CA LYS A 111 13.27 13.66 -5.57
C LYS A 111 12.35 13.14 -6.65
N PHE A 112 11.92 13.95 -7.63
CA PHE A 112 11.11 13.48 -8.75
C PHE A 112 11.86 12.53 -9.68
N THR A 113 13.14 12.78 -9.95
CA THR A 113 13.95 11.90 -10.82
C THR A 113 14.11 10.49 -10.24
N MET A 114 14.09 10.37 -8.92
CA MET A 114 14.24 9.09 -8.20
C MET A 114 12.90 8.43 -7.80
N SER A 115 11.77 9.11 -8.02
CA SER A 115 10.45 8.70 -7.53
C SER A 115 9.53 8.24 -8.65
N ILE A 116 8.54 7.39 -8.30
CA ILE A 116 7.48 7.02 -9.25
C ILE A 116 6.50 8.19 -9.36
N LEU A 117 6.34 8.71 -10.57
CA LEU A 117 5.39 9.77 -10.91
C LEU A 117 4.29 9.26 -11.83
N ARG A 118 3.05 9.67 -11.55
CA ARG A 118 1.85 9.44 -12.35
C ARG A 118 1.31 10.79 -12.79
N ASN A 119 1.20 11.00 -14.09
CA ASN A 119 0.58 12.20 -14.65
C ASN A 119 -0.92 11.92 -14.83
N ASN A 120 -1.78 12.59 -14.06
CA ASN A 120 -3.23 12.39 -14.12
C ASN A 120 -3.85 13.19 -15.28
N THR A 121 -3.28 14.33 -15.65
CA THR A 121 -3.76 15.15 -16.78
C THR A 121 -3.61 14.43 -18.13
N ARG A 122 -2.51 13.70 -18.34
CA ARG A 122 -2.26 12.92 -19.57
C ARG A 122 -2.97 11.56 -19.62
N ARG A 123 -4.00 11.36 -18.79
CA ARG A 123 -4.81 10.14 -18.76
C ARG A 123 -5.90 10.22 -19.82
N ASN A 124 -5.86 9.32 -20.81
CA ASN A 124 -6.86 9.28 -21.89
C ASN A 124 -8.15 8.52 -21.52
N HIS A 125 -8.08 7.67 -20.50
CA HIS A 125 -9.19 6.82 -20.06
C HIS A 125 -9.17 6.62 -18.54
N TRP A 126 -10.33 6.79 -17.91
CA TRP A 126 -10.52 6.49 -16.49
C TRP A 126 -11.14 5.10 -16.30
N ARG A 127 -10.65 4.32 -15.34
CA ARG A 127 -11.14 2.96 -15.08
C ARG A 127 -12.17 2.96 -13.95
N ILE A 128 -13.41 2.65 -14.29
CA ILE A 128 -14.39 2.20 -13.29
C ILE A 128 -13.99 0.78 -12.87
N LYS A 129 -13.78 0.56 -11.57
CA LYS A 129 -13.57 -0.75 -10.97
C LYS A 129 -14.39 -0.82 -9.69
N THR A 130 -15.48 -1.57 -9.70
CA THR A 130 -16.39 -1.70 -8.55
C THR A 130 -16.88 -3.13 -8.39
N TYR A 131 -17.45 -3.41 -7.22
CA TYR A 131 -18.11 -4.66 -6.90
C TYR A 131 -19.55 -4.37 -6.51
N LEU A 132 -20.50 -5.05 -7.17
CA LEU A 132 -21.90 -5.02 -6.78
C LEU A 132 -22.25 -6.33 -6.08
N ALA A 133 -22.78 -6.23 -4.87
CA ALA A 133 -23.08 -7.37 -4.01
C ALA A 133 -24.58 -7.69 -4.05
N ILE A 134 -24.95 -8.90 -4.47
CA ILE A 134 -26.33 -9.39 -4.51
C ILE A 134 -26.55 -10.39 -3.37
N SER A 135 -27.76 -10.41 -2.80
CA SER A 135 -28.15 -11.36 -1.76
C SER A 135 -28.03 -12.81 -2.23
N HIS A 136 -27.53 -13.70 -1.37
CA HIS A 136 -27.47 -15.15 -1.63
C HIS A 136 -28.84 -15.76 -2.01
N MET A 137 -29.94 -15.20 -1.50
CA MET A 137 -31.31 -15.62 -1.82
C MET A 137 -31.66 -15.46 -3.30
N ASP A 138 -30.97 -14.56 -4.02
CA ASP A 138 -31.21 -14.25 -5.42
C ASP A 138 -30.21 -14.96 -6.37
N ALA A 139 -29.48 -15.98 -5.90
CA ALA A 139 -28.44 -16.68 -6.66
C ALA A 139 -28.88 -17.14 -8.06
N GLY A 140 -30.12 -17.66 -8.20
CA GLY A 140 -30.65 -18.09 -9.50
C GLY A 140 -30.79 -16.98 -10.54
N LYS A 141 -30.84 -15.70 -10.12
CA LYS A 141 -31.00 -14.54 -11.03
C LYS A 141 -29.65 -14.01 -11.55
N ILE A 142 -28.52 -14.39 -10.95
CA ILE A 142 -27.24 -13.72 -11.16
C ILE A 142 -26.75 -13.78 -12.60
N GLY A 143 -26.98 -14.90 -13.30
CA GLY A 143 -26.58 -15.06 -14.70
C GLY A 143 -27.30 -14.08 -15.64
N ILE A 144 -28.60 -13.86 -15.42
CA ILE A 144 -29.43 -12.93 -16.20
C ILE A 144 -29.05 -11.48 -15.89
N ILE A 145 -28.91 -11.14 -14.61
CA ILE A 145 -28.49 -9.79 -14.16
C ILE A 145 -27.13 -9.44 -14.76
N VAL A 146 -26.14 -10.33 -14.66
CA VAL A 146 -24.81 -10.12 -15.26
C VAL A 146 -24.88 -9.99 -16.79
N ALA A 147 -25.75 -10.75 -17.47
CA ALA A 147 -25.94 -10.62 -18.91
C ALA A 147 -26.53 -9.25 -19.29
N ASP A 148 -27.52 -8.74 -18.57
CA ASP A 148 -28.14 -7.44 -18.85
C ASP A 148 -27.22 -6.27 -18.49
N MET A 149 -26.45 -6.37 -17.41
CA MET A 149 -25.37 -5.42 -17.10
C MET A 149 -24.35 -5.35 -18.26
N ARG A 150 -23.99 -6.48 -18.88
CA ARG A 150 -23.14 -6.48 -20.08
C ARG A 150 -23.82 -5.79 -21.28
N LYS A 151 -25.14 -5.87 -21.44
CA LYS A 151 -25.85 -5.18 -22.53
C LYS A 151 -25.86 -3.66 -22.32
N VAL A 152 -26.19 -3.20 -21.12
CA VAL A 152 -26.25 -1.76 -20.81
C VAL A 152 -24.88 -1.10 -20.93
N LEU A 153 -23.82 -1.72 -20.37
CA LEU A 153 -22.46 -1.20 -20.55
C LEU A 153 -21.94 -1.30 -22.01
N ALA A 154 -22.54 -2.14 -22.86
CA ALA A 154 -22.21 -2.17 -24.30
C ALA A 154 -22.89 -1.03 -25.09
N LYS A 155 -24.06 -0.57 -24.61
CA LYS A 155 -24.85 0.50 -25.24
C LYS A 155 -24.33 1.90 -24.91
N ASN A 156 -23.68 2.09 -23.76
CA ASN A 156 -23.20 3.42 -23.34
C ASN A 156 -21.98 3.87 -24.18
N HIS A 157 -22.14 4.97 -24.92
CA HIS A 157 -21.14 5.53 -25.83
C HIS A 157 -19.90 6.09 -25.13
N HIS A 158 -20.02 6.52 -23.86
CA HIS A 158 -18.88 7.04 -23.07
C HIS A 158 -17.92 5.93 -22.62
N ILE A 159 -18.34 4.67 -22.68
CA ILE A 159 -17.52 3.51 -22.31
C ILE A 159 -16.69 3.05 -23.50
N GLU A 160 -15.43 2.68 -23.24
CA GLU A 160 -14.54 2.07 -24.24
C GLU A 160 -15.00 0.65 -24.60
N GLN A 161 -15.14 0.41 -25.90
CA GLN A 161 -15.67 -0.84 -26.47
C GLN A 161 -14.65 -1.55 -27.38
N GLN A 162 -13.64 -0.83 -27.89
CA GLN A 162 -12.72 -1.35 -28.91
C GLN A 162 -11.35 -1.69 -28.33
N LYS A 163 -10.70 -0.69 -27.71
CA LYS A 163 -9.27 -0.79 -27.34
C LYS A 163 -9.01 -1.40 -25.96
N LEU A 164 -9.97 -1.27 -25.04
CA LEU A 164 -9.83 -1.63 -23.63
C LEU A 164 -10.93 -2.60 -23.20
N HIS A 165 -10.65 -3.37 -22.15
CA HIS A 165 -11.60 -4.38 -21.71
C HIS A 165 -12.86 -3.78 -21.08
N ARG A 166 -13.98 -4.46 -21.29
CA ARG A 166 -15.24 -4.26 -20.58
C ARG A 166 -15.66 -5.60 -19.97
N ARG A 167 -15.57 -5.70 -18.65
CA ARG A 167 -15.71 -6.94 -17.88
C ARG A 167 -16.86 -6.78 -16.89
N VAL A 168 -17.83 -7.69 -16.96
CA VAL A 168 -18.81 -7.92 -15.89
C VAL A 168 -18.88 -9.41 -15.68
N PHE A 169 -18.51 -9.87 -14.49
CA PHE A 169 -18.48 -11.28 -14.15
C PHE A 169 -18.87 -11.46 -12.68
N PHE A 170 -19.57 -12.55 -12.38
CA PHE A 170 -19.59 -13.05 -11.01
C PHE A 170 -18.17 -13.52 -10.66
N GLU A 171 -17.55 -12.93 -9.65
CA GLU A 171 -16.15 -13.22 -9.27
C GLU A 171 -16.08 -14.22 -8.12
N LYS A 172 -16.85 -14.00 -7.06
CA LYS A 172 -16.79 -14.79 -5.83
C LYS A 172 -18.02 -14.62 -4.94
N ILE A 173 -18.15 -15.50 -3.96
CA ILE A 173 -19.03 -15.32 -2.80
C ILE A 173 -18.16 -14.80 -1.66
N ASP A 174 -18.59 -13.76 -0.95
CA ASP A 174 -17.92 -13.33 0.30
C ASP A 174 -18.20 -14.36 1.40
N PRO A 175 -17.17 -15.03 1.96
CA PRO A 175 -17.38 -16.05 2.99
C PRO A 175 -18.02 -15.51 4.28
N LYS A 176 -17.87 -14.21 4.59
CA LYS A 176 -18.40 -13.61 5.83
C LYS A 176 -19.86 -13.21 5.71
N THR A 177 -20.25 -12.58 4.61
CA THR A 177 -21.61 -12.06 4.40
C THR A 177 -22.48 -12.96 3.53
N GLN A 178 -21.89 -14.00 2.92
CA GLN A 178 -22.49 -14.83 1.85
C GLN A 178 -22.96 -14.00 0.63
N ALA A 179 -22.48 -12.76 0.49
CA ALA A 179 -22.84 -11.90 -0.61
C ALA A 179 -22.25 -12.39 -1.94
N LEU A 180 -23.07 -12.37 -2.99
CA LEU A 180 -22.67 -12.75 -4.33
C LEU A 180 -22.02 -11.53 -5.01
N MET A 181 -20.69 -11.55 -5.18
CA MET A 181 -19.94 -10.41 -5.68
C MET A 181 -19.83 -10.43 -7.20
N ILE A 182 -20.51 -9.49 -7.85
CA ILE A 182 -20.34 -9.19 -9.28
C ILE A 182 -19.20 -8.16 -9.40
N TYR A 183 -18.13 -8.56 -10.07
CA TYR A 183 -17.03 -7.68 -10.47
C TYR A 183 -17.39 -6.92 -11.74
N ILE A 184 -17.30 -5.60 -11.69
CA ILE A 184 -17.52 -4.68 -12.81
C ILE A 184 -16.23 -3.91 -13.06
N SER A 185 -15.69 -4.00 -14.27
CA SER A 185 -14.59 -3.13 -14.69
C SER A 185 -14.69 -2.75 -16.17
N CYS A 186 -14.72 -1.44 -16.41
CA CYS A 186 -14.73 -0.84 -17.73
C CYS A 186 -13.89 0.45 -17.72
N PHE A 187 -13.64 1.02 -18.89
CA PHE A 187 -12.95 2.29 -19.04
C PHE A 187 -13.87 3.32 -19.68
N VAL A 188 -13.83 4.56 -19.19
CA VAL A 188 -14.54 5.72 -19.73
C VAL A 188 -13.59 6.49 -20.64
N LYS A 189 -14.07 6.93 -21.81
CA LYS A 189 -13.32 7.69 -22.81
C LYS A 189 -13.30 9.20 -22.52
N THR A 190 -12.73 9.58 -21.38
CA THR A 190 -12.50 11.00 -21.07
C THR A 190 -11.14 11.17 -20.40
N SER A 191 -10.60 12.39 -20.49
CA SER A 191 -9.48 12.85 -19.66
C SER A 191 -9.98 13.64 -18.44
N HIS A 192 -11.14 14.27 -18.52
CA HIS A 192 -11.68 15.13 -17.45
C HIS A 192 -12.24 14.32 -16.29
N PHE A 193 -11.85 14.68 -15.07
CA PHE A 193 -12.24 13.93 -13.88
C PHE A 193 -13.73 14.09 -13.53
N GLU A 194 -14.29 15.29 -13.71
CA GLU A 194 -15.72 15.57 -13.46
C GLU A 194 -16.63 14.79 -14.43
N GLU A 195 -16.30 14.76 -15.72
CA GLU A 195 -17.00 13.92 -16.70
C GLU A 195 -16.95 12.43 -16.33
N TYR A 196 -15.78 11.96 -15.87
CA TYR A 196 -15.63 10.59 -15.38
C TYR A 196 -16.55 10.30 -14.19
N LEU A 197 -16.66 11.22 -13.22
CA LEU A 197 -17.56 11.07 -12.08
C LEU A 197 -19.03 11.02 -12.50
N ASN A 198 -19.46 11.91 -13.41
CA ASN A 198 -20.81 11.93 -13.95
C ASN A 198 -21.16 10.61 -14.69
N VAL A 199 -20.22 10.09 -15.51
CA VAL A 199 -20.40 8.80 -16.18
C VAL A 199 -20.38 7.63 -15.17
N GLN A 200 -19.55 7.71 -14.12
CA GLN A 200 -19.51 6.71 -13.06
C GLN A 200 -20.85 6.66 -12.30
N GLU A 201 -21.43 7.81 -11.96
CA GLU A 201 -22.75 7.91 -11.32
C GLU A 201 -23.84 7.29 -12.22
N ALA A 202 -23.96 7.76 -13.46
CA ALA A 202 -24.96 7.26 -14.40
C ALA A 202 -24.87 5.74 -14.61
N VAL A 203 -23.65 5.22 -14.79
CA VAL A 203 -23.40 3.77 -14.88
C VAL A 203 -23.82 3.04 -13.60
N MET A 204 -23.57 3.60 -12.42
CA MET A 204 -23.91 2.94 -11.16
C MET A 204 -25.43 2.92 -10.92
N LEU A 205 -26.14 4.00 -11.27
CA LEU A 205 -27.61 4.07 -11.23
C LEU A 205 -28.27 3.13 -12.24
N ASP A 206 -27.74 3.02 -13.46
CA ASP A 206 -28.17 2.05 -14.48
C ASP A 206 -28.05 0.61 -13.94
N LEU A 207 -26.91 0.25 -13.35
CA LEU A 207 -26.65 -1.09 -12.81
C LEU A 207 -27.58 -1.42 -11.63
N LEU A 208 -27.90 -0.44 -10.77
CA LEU A 208 -28.90 -0.58 -9.70
C LEU A 208 -30.32 -0.79 -10.27
N THR A 209 -30.67 -0.08 -11.33
CA THR A 209 -31.96 -0.20 -12.01
C THR A 209 -32.17 -1.61 -12.59
N ILE A 210 -31.11 -2.22 -13.14
CA ILE A 210 -31.14 -3.62 -13.62
C ILE A 210 -31.42 -4.60 -12.47
N VAL A 211 -30.78 -4.41 -11.30
CA VAL A 211 -31.03 -5.25 -10.11
C VAL A 211 -32.48 -5.12 -9.64
N GLY A 212 -33.02 -3.90 -9.62
CA GLY A 212 -34.43 -3.63 -9.29
C GLY A 212 -35.41 -4.26 -10.29
N HIS A 213 -35.15 -4.17 -11.59
CA HIS A 213 -35.97 -4.77 -12.64
C HIS A 213 -36.10 -6.30 -12.48
N HIS A 214 -35.00 -6.98 -12.15
CA HIS A 214 -34.99 -8.43 -11.86
C HIS A 214 -35.55 -8.80 -10.47
N ARG A 215 -36.07 -7.82 -9.71
CA ARG A 215 -36.53 -7.95 -8.32
C ARG A 215 -35.50 -8.69 -7.44
N ALA A 216 -34.22 -8.40 -7.65
CA ALA A 216 -33.15 -8.92 -6.83
C ALA A 216 -32.80 -7.90 -5.74
N ARG A 217 -32.29 -8.38 -4.61
CA ARG A 217 -31.90 -7.53 -3.48
C ARG A 217 -30.39 -7.38 -3.43
N LEU A 218 -29.93 -6.16 -3.15
CA LEU A 218 -28.53 -5.94 -2.75
C LEU A 218 -28.24 -6.73 -1.47
N ALA A 219 -26.99 -7.19 -1.33
CA ALA A 219 -26.58 -7.89 -0.13
C ALA A 219 -26.56 -6.93 1.07
N THR A 220 -27.28 -7.31 2.14
CA THR A 220 -27.22 -6.66 3.45
C THR A 220 -26.37 -7.53 4.39
N GLN A 221 -25.87 -6.94 5.49
CA GLN A 221 -25.21 -7.73 6.53
C GLN A 221 -26.21 -8.71 7.15
N ILE A 222 -25.94 -10.01 7.01
CA ILE A 222 -26.73 -11.07 7.64
C ILE A 222 -26.24 -11.27 9.07
N ARG A 223 -27.19 -11.46 10.01
CA ARG A 223 -26.90 -11.91 11.38
C ARG A 223 -27.78 -13.11 11.69
N THR A 224 -27.16 -14.28 11.87
CA THR A 224 -27.87 -15.48 12.29
C THR A 224 -27.95 -15.50 13.81
N VAL A 225 -29.16 -15.34 14.36
CA VAL A 225 -29.40 -15.48 15.81
C VAL A 225 -29.83 -16.91 16.09
N GLN A 226 -28.92 -17.73 16.60
CA GLN A 226 -29.24 -19.06 17.09
C GLN A 226 -29.82 -18.93 18.51
N LYS A 227 -31.12 -19.23 18.67
CA LYS A 227 -31.72 -19.41 20.00
C LYS A 227 -31.32 -20.79 20.52
N SER A 228 -30.42 -20.83 21.49
CA SER A 228 -30.15 -22.03 22.29
C SER A 228 -31.22 -22.13 23.38
N TYR A 229 -32.11 -23.11 23.25
CA TYR A 229 -33.02 -23.48 24.35
C TYR A 229 -32.21 -24.24 25.40
N GLY A 230 -32.29 -23.80 26.66
CA GLY A 230 -31.73 -24.57 27.77
C GLY A 230 -32.65 -25.73 28.13
N ASN A 231 -32.15 -26.72 28.88
CA ASN A 231 -33.00 -27.83 29.34
C ASN A 231 -34.21 -27.36 30.18
N ALA A 232 -34.16 -26.17 30.78
CA ALA A 232 -35.27 -25.56 31.51
C ALA A 232 -36.38 -24.96 30.61
N ASP A 233 -36.13 -24.79 29.31
CA ASP A 233 -37.13 -24.30 28.36
C ASP A 233 -37.91 -25.45 27.67
N ILE A 234 -37.44 -26.69 27.79
CA ILE A 234 -38.05 -27.88 27.15
C ILE A 234 -39.44 -28.14 27.74
N ASP A 235 -39.62 -27.92 29.05
CA ASP A 235 -40.90 -28.08 29.75
C ASP A 235 -41.93 -26.99 29.40
N ASN A 236 -41.50 -25.89 28.77
CA ASN A 236 -42.34 -24.77 28.33
C ASN A 236 -42.57 -24.72 26.81
N ILE A 237 -42.21 -25.78 26.07
CA ILE A 237 -42.62 -25.92 24.68
C ILE A 237 -44.12 -26.20 24.66
N PRO A 238 -44.98 -25.32 24.09
CA PRO A 238 -46.38 -25.68 23.89
C PRO A 238 -46.43 -26.80 22.86
N PHE A 239 -46.72 -28.02 23.33
CA PHE A 239 -47.10 -29.13 22.46
C PHE A 239 -48.35 -28.70 21.69
N GLY A 240 -48.15 -28.32 20.42
CA GLY A 240 -49.27 -28.04 19.51
C GLY A 240 -50.12 -29.30 19.39
N GLU A 241 -51.44 -29.14 19.53
CA GLU A 241 -52.39 -30.25 19.57
C GLU A 241 -52.21 -31.20 18.38
N ASP A 242 -52.00 -32.48 18.68
CA ASP A 242 -52.03 -33.55 17.69
C ASP A 242 -53.41 -33.58 17.02
N THR A 243 -53.50 -33.19 15.74
CA THR A 243 -54.65 -33.57 14.91
C THR A 243 -54.24 -33.92 13.47
N TYR A 244 -54.42 -35.21 13.14
CA TYR A 244 -54.47 -35.82 11.81
C TYR A 244 -53.17 -35.99 10.98
N SER A 245 -52.47 -37.11 11.21
CA SER A 245 -52.49 -38.30 10.31
C SER A 245 -51.12 -39.01 10.14
N PRO A 246 -51.07 -40.35 10.16
CA PRO A 246 -49.82 -41.10 10.10
C PRO A 246 -49.38 -41.45 8.67
N ARG A 247 -48.26 -40.89 8.18
CA ARG A 247 -47.52 -41.48 7.05
C ARG A 247 -46.02 -41.13 7.01
N ALA A 248 -45.24 -42.06 7.57
CA ALA A 248 -43.93 -42.53 7.11
C ALA A 248 -42.76 -41.55 6.83
N ARG A 249 -41.68 -41.81 7.59
CA ARG A 249 -40.25 -41.67 7.24
C ARG A 249 -39.64 -40.26 7.14
N GLY A 250 -38.92 -39.91 8.20
CA GLY A 250 -37.89 -38.87 8.20
C GLY A 250 -37.37 -38.58 9.61
N ARG A 251 -36.60 -39.49 10.22
CA ARG A 251 -35.89 -39.16 11.48
C ARG A 251 -34.90 -38.02 11.18
N PRO A 252 -34.93 -36.88 11.88
CA PRO A 252 -33.87 -35.90 11.75
C PRO A 252 -32.56 -36.50 12.27
N LEU A 253 -31.47 -36.33 11.52
CA LEU A 253 -30.15 -36.77 11.94
C LEU A 253 -29.67 -35.89 13.10
N LEU A 254 -29.57 -36.49 14.29
CA LEU A 254 -28.83 -35.94 15.41
C LEU A 254 -27.35 -35.86 15.02
N ILE A 255 -26.83 -34.65 14.85
CA ILE A 255 -25.39 -34.41 14.77
C ILE A 255 -24.86 -34.45 16.20
N ASP A 256 -24.25 -35.57 16.57
CA ASP A 256 -23.68 -35.79 17.90
C ASP A 256 -22.33 -35.06 18.03
N THR A 257 -22.36 -33.80 18.50
CA THR A 257 -21.14 -33.03 18.79
C THR A 257 -20.57 -33.44 20.15
N SER A 258 -20.07 -34.67 20.26
CA SER A 258 -19.42 -35.18 21.47
C SER A 258 -17.99 -35.68 21.19
N ALA A 259 -17.13 -34.77 20.75
CA ALA A 259 -15.69 -34.98 20.74
C ALA A 259 -15.11 -34.84 22.16
N ARG A 260 -15.32 -35.86 23.01
CA ARG A 260 -14.65 -35.94 24.32
C ARG A 260 -13.18 -36.31 24.13
N ILE A 261 -12.30 -35.33 24.33
CA ILE A 261 -10.89 -35.58 24.67
C ILE A 261 -10.88 -36.51 25.90
N SER A 262 -10.14 -37.61 25.81
CA SER A 262 -10.00 -38.61 26.88
C SER A 262 -8.53 -38.95 27.05
N ASP A 263 -7.95 -38.51 28.18
CA ASP A 263 -6.56 -38.78 28.55
C ASP A 263 -6.34 -40.23 29.04
N ASP A 264 -5.06 -40.63 29.03
CA ASP A 264 -4.55 -42.00 29.08
C ASP A 264 -4.98 -42.89 30.26
N LYS A 265 -5.11 -44.19 29.96
CA LYS A 265 -4.86 -45.28 30.93
C LYS A 265 -4.13 -46.47 30.30
N LYS A 266 -2.98 -46.81 30.89
CA LYS A 266 -2.06 -47.91 30.54
C LYS A 266 -2.73 -49.28 30.31
N PRO A 267 -2.29 -50.07 29.32
CA PRO A 267 -2.53 -51.51 29.24
C PRO A 267 -1.46 -52.34 29.99
N PRO A 268 -1.70 -53.65 30.25
CA PRO A 268 -0.90 -54.48 31.16
C PRO A 268 0.25 -55.25 30.49
N ARG A 269 1.08 -55.89 31.33
CA ARG A 269 2.27 -56.67 30.96
C ARG A 269 1.99 -58.19 31.03
N PRO A 270 2.38 -58.99 30.03
CA PRO A 270 2.78 -60.39 30.21
C PRO A 270 4.30 -60.58 30.03
N ALA A 271 4.80 -61.80 30.27
CA ALA A 271 6.18 -62.03 30.73
C ALA A 271 7.07 -62.89 29.79
N VAL A 272 8.33 -63.04 30.21
CA VAL A 272 9.33 -64.07 29.83
C VAL A 272 10.28 -63.81 28.63
N ALA A 273 11.49 -63.35 29.00
CA ALA A 273 12.84 -63.85 28.67
C ALA A 273 13.37 -64.06 27.21
N ARG A 274 14.43 -63.27 26.92
CA ARG A 274 15.80 -63.61 26.44
C ARG A 274 16.10 -64.14 25.03
N GLU A 275 17.36 -63.85 24.64
CA GLU A 275 18.18 -64.34 23.51
C GLU A 275 17.80 -63.83 22.09
N ASP A 276 18.74 -63.44 21.21
CA ASP A 276 20.18 -63.11 21.38
C ASP A 276 20.73 -62.27 20.19
N GLN A 277 21.95 -61.73 20.34
CA GLN A 277 22.94 -61.40 19.27
C GLN A 277 22.75 -60.29 18.19
N LYS A 278 23.49 -59.18 18.40
CA LYS A 278 24.80 -58.86 17.73
C LYS A 278 24.90 -57.81 16.59
N ALA A 279 26.03 -57.07 16.67
CA ALA A 279 26.69 -56.14 15.71
C ALA A 279 26.17 -54.68 15.66
N LYS A 280 26.95 -53.65 16.08
CA LYS A 280 28.15 -52.99 15.47
C LYS A 280 27.79 -52.16 14.21
N VAL A 281 28.21 -50.90 14.00
CA VAL A 281 29.40 -50.13 14.44
C VAL A 281 29.07 -48.65 14.76
N ALA A 282 29.97 -47.97 15.49
CA ALA A 282 30.15 -46.52 15.74
C ALA A 282 29.87 -45.54 14.55
N SER A 283 29.84 -44.19 14.63
CA SER A 283 30.50 -43.18 15.50
C SER A 283 29.81 -41.79 15.28
N VAL A 284 29.99 -40.68 16.02
CA VAL A 284 30.67 -40.37 17.32
C VAL A 284 30.14 -39.03 17.92
N SER A 285 30.56 -38.75 19.16
CA SER A 285 30.68 -37.51 19.98
C SER A 285 30.98 -36.17 19.24
N ALA A 286 31.01 -34.95 19.83
CA ALA A 286 31.07 -34.42 21.21
C ALA A 286 30.83 -32.86 21.20
N VAL A 287 30.82 -32.02 22.26
CA VAL A 287 30.50 -32.09 23.72
C VAL A 287 30.56 -30.65 24.33
N GLU A 288 29.52 -30.21 25.08
CA GLU A 288 29.52 -29.20 26.18
C GLU A 288 30.05 -27.74 25.89
N ALA A 289 29.96 -26.70 26.75
CA ALA A 289 29.64 -26.59 28.18
C ALA A 289 28.96 -25.24 28.59
N LYS A 290 28.52 -25.16 29.87
CA LYS A 290 28.00 -23.97 30.58
C LYS A 290 29.10 -23.14 31.28
N SER A 291 28.85 -21.83 31.46
CA SER A 291 29.02 -21.03 32.70
C SER A 291 28.85 -19.53 32.35
N ASP A 292 28.63 -18.56 33.24
CA ASP A 292 27.89 -18.47 34.51
C ASP A 292 27.48 -16.99 34.70
N ALA A 293 26.47 -16.69 35.53
CA ALA A 293 26.10 -15.31 35.91
C ALA A 293 26.92 -14.81 37.12
N PRO A 294 26.81 -13.51 37.50
CA PRO A 294 25.83 -13.21 38.55
C PRO A 294 25.08 -11.86 38.42
N ASP A 295 24.10 -11.70 39.32
CA ASP A 295 23.34 -10.48 39.67
C ASP A 295 24.23 -9.22 39.91
N GLY A 296 23.72 -7.99 39.96
CA GLY A 296 22.34 -7.45 39.91
C GLY A 296 22.43 -5.91 40.03
N SER A 297 21.44 -5.11 39.70
CA SER A 297 20.25 -4.90 40.54
C SER A 297 19.40 -3.78 39.92
N SER A 298 18.09 -3.80 40.20
CA SER A 298 17.14 -2.74 39.83
C SER A 298 16.45 -2.22 41.10
N LEU A 299 16.10 -0.91 41.12
CA LEU A 299 14.82 -0.36 41.61
C LEU A 299 14.82 1.18 41.75
N ASN A 300 14.01 1.82 40.90
CA ASN A 300 12.96 2.82 41.21
C ASN A 300 13.14 4.03 42.18
N ASN A 301 12.76 5.19 41.62
CA ASN A 301 11.73 6.14 42.10
C ASN A 301 12.08 7.53 42.71
N SER A 302 11.41 8.53 42.09
CA SER A 302 10.65 9.65 42.68
C SER A 302 11.30 10.99 43.12
N GLU A 303 10.91 12.02 42.37
CA GLU A 303 10.27 13.29 42.83
C GLU A 303 11.00 14.34 43.72
N LYS A 304 11.25 15.49 43.08
CA LYS A 304 10.67 16.82 43.37
C LYS A 304 11.20 17.66 44.56
N GLN A 305 11.70 18.86 44.22
CA GLN A 305 11.51 20.08 45.03
C GLN A 305 11.44 21.33 44.14
N GLU A 306 10.74 22.38 44.63
CA GLU A 306 10.33 23.59 43.90
C GLU A 306 11.16 24.82 44.32
N GLU A 307 11.24 25.83 43.43
CA GLU A 307 11.02 27.26 43.76
C GLU A 307 10.88 28.08 42.43
N LYS A 308 10.37 29.31 42.37
CA LYS A 308 9.06 29.89 42.77
C LYS A 308 8.94 31.30 42.12
N LYS A 309 7.71 31.81 41.89
CA LYS A 309 7.38 33.21 41.49
C LYS A 309 7.71 33.60 40.02
N LEU A 310 7.01 34.52 39.35
CA LEU A 310 5.73 35.21 39.61
C LEU A 310 5.06 35.58 38.26
N VAL A 311 3.73 35.64 38.22
CA VAL A 311 2.96 36.37 37.18
C VAL A 311 2.26 37.54 37.90
N PRO A 312 2.07 38.68 37.23
CA PRO A 312 0.68 39.10 36.97
C PRO A 312 0.46 39.55 35.52
N ASP A 313 -0.78 39.36 35.06
CA ASP A 313 -1.34 39.98 33.87
C ASP A 313 -1.37 41.51 33.99
N ASP A 314 -1.39 42.23 32.86
CA ASP A 314 -2.40 43.29 32.72
C ASP A 314 -2.78 43.60 31.24
N TYR A 315 -3.91 44.28 31.10
CA TYR A 315 -4.74 44.48 29.90
C TYR A 315 -4.27 45.59 28.92
N PHE A 316 -5.06 45.76 27.83
CA PHE A 316 -5.23 46.98 27.00
C PHE A 316 -4.14 47.27 25.93
N GLN A 317 -4.43 47.79 24.71
CA GLN A 317 -5.68 48.17 24.03
C GLN A 317 -5.47 48.36 22.50
N ASP A 318 -6.56 48.27 21.72
CA ASP A 318 -6.84 48.80 20.36
C ASP A 318 -5.70 49.32 19.44
N ARG A 319 -5.60 48.73 18.24
CA ARG A 319 -5.63 49.46 16.94
C ARG A 319 -5.86 48.54 15.74
#